data_AF-A0AAW2S4S8-F1
#
_entry.id   AF-A0AAW2S4S8-F1
#
_cell.length_a   1.000
_cell.length_b   1.000
_cell.length_c   1.000
_cell.angle_alpha   90.00
_cell.angle_beta   90.00
_cell.angle_gamma   90.00
#
_symmetry.space_group_name_H-M   'P 1'
#
loop_
_entity.id
_entity.type
_entity.pdbx_description
1 polymer ?
#
loop_
_entity_poly.entity_id
_entity_poly.type
_entity_poly.pdbx_seq_one_letter_code
_entity_poly.pdbx_strand_id
1 'polypeptide(L)'
;MSFNLKTFKQVVKKKSTENYKGIPYITTLLSTSLWTFYGLLKPGGLLVVTVNSVGAALHVLYVLIFLVYAPKNIKARSVKLVAALNVGFLGAVIIVTLLALRGGMRLTLVGLLCAGLTIGMYAAPLSAMRTVMKMKSVKYMPFFLSFFQFLNGAVWSAYAVLEKDYYMGVANGIGFLLGSAQLILYMIYRTKAMPEESEERMEEEGSAHLFKGPIQMQGFDEDDQETNLKNRSLNKGNSLPKPSVVRQYSQNIVKTLSLSPYELQKVTGNDVEEGLMESR
;
A
#
# COMPACT_ATOMS: atom_id res chain seq x y z
N MET A 1 22.86 4.65 -6.79
CA MET A 1 21.70 5.53 -6.50
C MET A 1 21.07 6.03 -7.81
N SER A 2 20.31 5.19 -8.53
CA SER A 2 19.72 5.54 -9.84
C SER A 2 18.31 4.92 -10.05
N PHE A 3 17.70 4.42 -8.97
CA PHE A 3 16.46 3.64 -9.03
C PHE A 3 15.17 4.47 -8.86
N ASN A 4 15.25 5.76 -8.49
CA ASN A 4 14.08 6.52 -8.05
C ASN A 4 13.42 7.42 -9.12
N LEU A 5 14.14 7.94 -10.12
CA LEU A 5 13.53 8.87 -11.09
C LEU A 5 12.74 8.19 -12.21
N LYS A 6 13.14 7.00 -12.68
CA LYS A 6 12.42 6.28 -13.75
C LYS A 6 11.08 5.73 -13.27
N THR A 7 11.05 5.18 -12.05
CA THR A 7 9.84 4.67 -11.39
C THR A 7 8.85 5.79 -11.10
N PHE A 8 9.32 6.94 -10.59
CA PHE A 8 8.47 8.10 -10.33
C PHE A 8 7.95 8.72 -11.65
N LYS A 9 8.81 8.84 -12.68
CA LYS A 9 8.38 9.26 -14.02
C LYS A 9 7.40 8.28 -14.66
N GLN A 10 7.51 6.97 -14.44
CA GLN A 10 6.52 6.00 -14.93
C GLN A 10 5.18 6.11 -14.21
N VAL A 11 5.16 6.33 -12.90
CA VAL A 11 3.93 6.57 -12.12
C VAL A 11 3.24 7.86 -12.55
N VAL A 12 4.00 8.94 -12.78
CA VAL A 12 3.47 10.23 -13.25
C VAL A 12 3.04 10.17 -14.73
N LYS A 13 3.79 9.47 -15.59
CA LYS A 13 3.53 9.36 -17.04
C LYS A 13 2.42 8.38 -17.37
N LYS A 14 2.13 7.38 -16.53
CA LYS A 14 1.03 6.44 -16.74
C LYS A 14 -0.36 7.04 -16.51
N LYS A 15 -0.51 8.17 -15.80
CA LYS A 15 -1.82 8.80 -15.44
C LYS A 15 -2.92 7.78 -15.05
N SER A 16 -2.50 6.66 -14.50
CA SER A 16 -3.35 5.54 -14.15
C SER A 16 -3.01 5.30 -12.70
N THR A 17 -3.99 5.56 -11.84
CA THR A 17 -4.04 4.97 -10.51
C THR A 17 -4.19 3.47 -10.70
N GLU A 18 -3.12 2.81 -11.17
CA GLU A 18 -3.17 1.46 -11.76
C GLU A 18 -3.54 0.40 -10.70
N ASN A 19 -3.65 0.78 -9.42
CA ASN A 19 -4.27 0.00 -8.35
C ASN A 19 -4.82 0.85 -7.17
N TYR A 20 -4.84 2.19 -7.28
CA TYR A 20 -5.22 3.05 -6.16
C TYR A 20 -6.75 3.16 -6.07
N LYS A 21 -7.35 2.30 -5.25
CA LYS A 21 -8.79 2.31 -5.00
C LYS A 21 -9.09 3.53 -4.13
N GLY A 22 -9.87 4.50 -4.63
CA GLY A 22 -10.33 5.64 -3.81
C GLY A 22 -11.34 5.25 -2.73
N ILE A 23 -11.85 4.01 -2.78
CA ILE A 23 -12.88 3.47 -1.88
C ILE A 23 -12.50 3.61 -0.40
N PRO A 24 -11.30 3.22 0.07
CA PRO A 24 -10.95 3.36 1.49
C PRO A 24 -11.06 4.81 1.97
N TYR A 25 -10.66 5.81 1.18
CA TYR A 25 -10.79 7.21 1.58
C TYR A 25 -12.25 7.65 1.69
N ILE A 26 -13.08 7.26 0.74
CA ILE A 26 -14.51 7.59 0.69
C ILE A 26 -15.26 6.92 1.85
N THR A 27 -14.92 5.66 2.15
CA THR A 27 -15.52 4.90 3.26
C THR A 27 -15.04 5.40 4.62
N THR A 28 -13.76 5.77 4.76
CA THR A 28 -13.25 6.36 6.01
C THR A 28 -13.82 7.76 6.25
N LEU A 29 -14.06 8.55 5.20
CA LEU A 29 -14.78 9.81 5.33
C LEU A 29 -16.19 9.59 5.90
N LEU A 30 -16.92 8.60 5.39
CA LEU A 30 -18.25 8.26 5.91
C LEU A 30 -18.16 7.81 7.38
N SER A 31 -17.20 6.95 7.70
CA SER A 31 -17.00 6.43 9.05
C SER A 31 -16.71 7.54 10.06
N THR A 32 -15.73 8.39 9.76
CA THR A 32 -15.36 9.53 10.62
C THR A 32 -16.51 10.54 10.74
N SER A 33 -17.28 10.77 9.68
CA SER A 33 -18.46 11.64 9.74
C SER A 33 -19.57 11.07 10.62
N LEU A 34 -19.85 9.76 10.52
CA LEU A 34 -20.83 9.08 11.38
C LEU A 34 -20.41 9.06 12.84
N TRP A 35 -19.13 8.77 13.14
CA TRP A 35 -18.61 8.82 14.50
C TRP A 35 -18.62 10.23 15.09
N THR A 36 -18.38 11.26 14.26
CA THR A 36 -18.55 12.66 14.66
C THR A 36 -20.00 12.93 15.05
N PHE A 37 -20.96 12.53 14.20
CA PHE A 37 -22.38 12.71 14.50
C PHE A 37 -22.83 11.92 15.73
N TYR A 38 -22.34 10.69 15.90
CA TYR A 38 -22.55 9.89 17.11
C TYR A 38 -22.08 10.63 18.37
N GLY A 39 -20.87 11.19 18.34
CA GLY A 39 -20.31 11.97 19.44
C GLY A 39 -21.13 13.22 19.76
N LEU A 40 -21.70 13.89 18.75
CA LEU A 40 -22.58 15.06 18.96
C LEU A 40 -23.90 14.69 19.65
N LEU A 41 -24.40 13.48 19.42
CA LEU A 41 -25.64 12.98 20.06
C LEU A 41 -25.41 12.47 21.48
N LYS A 42 -24.18 12.05 21.80
CA LYS A 42 -23.83 11.41 23.06
C LYS A 42 -23.40 12.44 24.12
N PRO A 43 -24.00 12.44 25.33
CA PRO A 43 -23.45 13.17 26.47
C PRO A 43 -22.00 12.74 26.75
N GLY A 44 -21.06 13.70 26.89
CA GLY A 44 -19.64 13.40 27.08
C GLY A 44 -18.88 12.97 25.80
N GLY A 45 -19.54 12.98 24.63
CA GLY A 45 -18.94 12.57 23.36
C GLY A 45 -17.90 13.52 22.75
N LEU A 46 -17.47 14.57 23.46
CA LEU A 46 -16.60 15.61 22.92
C LEU A 46 -15.28 15.06 22.37
N LEU A 47 -14.66 14.09 23.06
CA LEU A 47 -13.43 13.46 22.61
C LEU A 47 -13.64 12.72 21.28
N VAL A 48 -14.77 12.03 21.12
CA VAL A 48 -15.17 11.36 19.88
C VAL A 48 -15.36 12.37 18.76
N VAL A 49 -16.03 13.50 19.05
CA VAL A 49 -16.27 14.57 18.08
C VAL A 49 -14.94 15.15 17.61
N THR A 50 -14.04 15.55 18.51
CA THR A 50 -12.82 16.28 18.12
C THR A 50 -11.92 15.45 17.21
N VAL A 51 -11.60 14.23 17.60
CA VAL A 51 -10.71 13.33 16.84
C VAL A 51 -11.32 12.93 15.48
N ASN A 52 -12.62 12.63 15.45
CA ASN A 52 -13.27 12.22 14.20
C ASN A 52 -13.58 13.41 13.28
N SER A 53 -13.83 14.61 13.81
CA SER A 53 -14.01 15.82 13.00
C SER A 53 -12.72 16.19 12.27
N VAL A 54 -11.58 16.12 12.98
CA VAL A 54 -10.25 16.31 12.37
C VAL A 54 -10.01 15.21 11.32
N GLY A 55 -10.32 13.96 11.65
CA GLY A 55 -10.22 12.83 10.71
C GLY A 55 -11.08 13.02 9.46
N ALA A 56 -12.31 13.51 9.62
CA ALA A 56 -13.22 13.80 8.52
C ALA A 56 -12.68 14.93 7.64
N ALA A 57 -12.21 16.04 8.23
CA ALA A 57 -11.62 17.15 7.48
C ALA A 57 -10.40 16.70 6.64
N LEU A 58 -9.52 15.89 7.23
CA LEU A 58 -8.39 15.29 6.50
C LEU A 58 -8.86 14.38 5.36
N HIS A 59 -9.89 13.56 5.59
CA HIS A 59 -10.42 12.68 4.54
C HIS A 59 -11.18 13.43 3.44
N VAL A 60 -11.85 14.54 3.75
CA VAL A 60 -12.40 15.45 2.73
C VAL A 60 -11.26 15.91 1.83
N LEU A 61 -10.15 16.40 2.41
CA LEU A 61 -8.99 16.84 1.63
C LEU A 61 -8.43 15.71 0.76
N TYR A 62 -8.25 14.50 1.31
CA TYR A 62 -7.77 13.34 0.53
C TYR A 62 -8.70 12.96 -0.61
N VAL A 63 -10.02 12.95 -0.37
CA VAL A 63 -11.02 12.64 -1.39
C VAL A 63 -11.02 13.72 -2.48
N LEU A 64 -10.91 15.00 -2.12
CA LEU A 64 -10.84 16.10 -3.09
C LEU A 64 -9.61 15.98 -3.98
N ILE A 65 -8.43 15.79 -3.40
CA ILE A 65 -7.19 15.57 -4.15
C ILE A 65 -7.35 14.35 -5.07
N PHE A 66 -7.85 13.24 -4.55
CA PHE A 66 -8.09 12.04 -5.35
C PHE A 66 -9.04 12.32 -6.53
N LEU A 67 -10.15 13.02 -6.32
CA LEU A 67 -11.11 13.35 -7.36
C LEU A 67 -10.56 14.33 -8.40
N VAL A 68 -9.67 15.26 -8.02
CA VAL A 68 -8.99 16.16 -8.96
C VAL A 68 -8.09 15.37 -9.89
N TYR A 69 -7.26 14.48 -9.35
CA TYR A 69 -6.23 13.77 -10.12
C TYR A 69 -6.67 12.43 -10.74
N ALA A 70 -7.82 11.88 -10.35
CA ALA A 70 -8.28 10.59 -10.86
C ALA A 70 -8.57 10.62 -12.39
N PRO A 71 -8.27 9.54 -13.14
CA PRO A 71 -8.65 9.41 -14.54
C PRO A 71 -10.18 9.33 -14.70
N LYS A 72 -10.71 9.77 -15.85
CA LYS A 72 -12.16 9.98 -16.08
C LYS A 72 -13.04 8.78 -15.70
N ASN A 73 -12.60 7.57 -16.05
CA ASN A 73 -13.32 6.30 -15.78
C ASN A 73 -13.46 6.01 -14.28
N ILE A 74 -12.39 6.22 -13.49
CA ILE A 74 -12.39 5.98 -12.04
C ILE A 74 -13.06 7.16 -11.32
N LYS A 75 -12.80 8.39 -11.79
CA LYS A 75 -13.37 9.63 -11.24
C LYS A 75 -14.89 9.58 -11.22
N ALA A 76 -15.53 9.24 -12.35
CA ALA A 76 -16.99 9.19 -12.43
C ALA A 76 -17.59 8.20 -11.40
N ARG A 77 -16.99 7.01 -11.25
CA ARG A 77 -17.41 6.03 -10.24
C ARG A 77 -17.22 6.55 -8.83
N SER A 78 -16.08 7.18 -8.54
CA SER A 78 -15.77 7.73 -7.22
C SER A 78 -16.66 8.91 -6.85
N VAL A 79 -16.99 9.81 -7.79
CA VAL A 79 -17.95 10.89 -7.57
C VAL A 79 -19.33 10.32 -7.23
N LYS A 80 -19.81 9.31 -7.98
CA LYS A 80 -21.07 8.63 -7.66
C LYS A 80 -21.04 8.01 -6.27
N LEU A 81 -19.92 7.38 -5.89
CA LEU A 81 -19.78 6.76 -4.57
C LEU A 81 -19.75 7.81 -3.44
N VAL A 82 -19.06 8.95 -3.63
CA VAL A 82 -19.06 10.06 -2.68
C VAL A 82 -20.46 10.64 -2.53
N ALA A 83 -21.15 10.92 -3.64
CA ALA A 83 -22.51 11.44 -3.62
C ALA A 83 -23.47 10.46 -2.93
N ALA A 84 -23.39 9.16 -3.24
CA ALA A 84 -24.26 8.16 -2.63
C ALA A 84 -24.00 7.98 -1.13
N LEU A 85 -22.74 7.84 -0.71
CA LEU A 85 -22.40 7.48 0.67
C LEU A 85 -22.30 8.70 1.59
N ASN A 86 -21.55 9.73 1.19
CA ASN A 86 -21.21 10.86 2.05
C ASN A 86 -22.22 12.01 1.97
N VAL A 87 -23.02 12.09 0.91
CA VAL A 87 -24.10 13.10 0.80
C VAL A 87 -25.45 12.45 1.02
N GLY A 88 -25.80 11.46 0.19
CA GLY A 88 -27.10 10.79 0.23
C GLY A 88 -27.33 10.01 1.52
N PHE A 89 -26.55 8.95 1.75
CA PHE A 89 -26.71 8.08 2.91
C PHE A 89 -26.45 8.81 4.23
N LEU A 90 -25.33 9.52 4.37
CA LEU A 90 -25.05 10.31 5.57
C LEU A 90 -26.13 11.37 5.84
N GLY A 91 -26.55 12.11 4.82
CA GLY A 91 -27.61 13.11 4.94
C GLY A 91 -28.94 12.49 5.35
N ALA A 92 -29.31 11.35 4.76
CA ALA A 92 -30.52 10.60 5.13
C ALA A 92 -30.46 10.13 6.59
N VAL A 93 -29.33 9.59 7.04
CA VAL A 93 -29.12 9.19 8.44
C VAL A 93 -29.34 10.40 9.36
N ILE A 94 -28.70 11.54 9.09
CA ILE A 94 -28.84 12.76 9.90
C ILE A 94 -30.32 13.21 9.95
N ILE A 95 -30.98 13.31 8.79
CA ILE A 95 -32.38 13.76 8.69
C ILE A 95 -33.30 12.82 9.45
N VAL A 96 -33.22 11.52 9.22
CA VAL A 96 -34.06 10.52 9.91
C VAL A 96 -33.81 10.53 11.41
N THR A 97 -32.55 10.58 11.83
CA THR A 97 -32.20 10.64 13.26
C THR A 97 -32.73 11.89 13.93
N LEU A 98 -32.61 13.07 13.31
CA LEU A 98 -33.03 14.34 13.91
C LEU A 98 -34.54 14.57 13.86
N LEU A 99 -35.22 14.13 12.80
CA LEU A 99 -36.65 14.41 12.60
C LEU A 99 -37.57 13.27 13.06
N ALA A 100 -37.19 12.01 12.81
CA ALA A 100 -38.06 10.86 13.03
C ALA A 100 -37.81 10.15 14.37
N LEU A 101 -36.58 10.15 14.87
CA LEU A 101 -36.21 9.47 16.12
C LEU A 101 -36.21 10.43 17.30
N ARG A 102 -36.35 9.92 18.53
CA ARG A 102 -36.28 10.71 19.78
C ARG A 102 -35.50 9.94 20.86
N GLY A 103 -34.89 10.68 21.79
CA GLY A 103 -34.19 10.12 22.95
C GLY A 103 -33.12 9.10 22.58
N GLY A 104 -33.01 8.03 23.37
CA GLY A 104 -31.98 7.00 23.23
C GLY A 104 -31.99 6.26 21.89
N MET A 105 -33.13 6.20 21.19
CA MET A 105 -33.23 5.51 19.90
C MET A 105 -32.36 6.16 18.81
N ARG A 106 -32.12 7.49 18.90
CA ARG A 106 -31.17 8.20 18.03
C ARG A 106 -29.75 7.65 18.18
N LEU A 107 -29.32 7.50 19.43
CA LEU A 107 -27.99 7.05 19.78
C LEU A 107 -27.78 5.58 19.38
N THR A 108 -28.79 4.73 19.61
CA THR A 108 -28.76 3.31 19.23
C THR A 108 -28.63 3.12 17.72
N LEU A 109 -29.45 3.81 16.91
CA LEU A 109 -29.38 3.66 15.45
C LEU A 109 -28.00 4.09 14.92
N VAL A 110 -27.56 5.29 15.28
CA VAL A 110 -26.29 5.84 14.79
C VAL A 110 -25.11 5.02 15.30
N GLY A 111 -25.13 4.59 16.57
CA GLY A 111 -24.11 3.73 17.17
C GLY A 111 -23.98 2.39 16.46
N LEU A 112 -25.12 1.75 16.11
CA LEU A 112 -25.12 0.50 15.36
C LEU A 112 -24.55 0.67 13.95
N LEU A 113 -24.90 1.76 13.26
CA LEU A 113 -24.34 2.07 11.94
C LEU A 113 -22.83 2.32 12.01
N CYS A 114 -22.36 3.07 13.02
CA CYS A 114 -20.94 3.32 13.27
C CYS A 114 -20.17 2.03 13.53
N ALA A 115 -20.70 1.19 14.43
CA ALA A 115 -20.10 -0.09 14.79
C ALA A 115 -20.04 -1.03 13.59
N GLY A 116 -21.15 -1.22 12.89
CA GLY A 116 -21.24 -2.08 11.70
C GLY A 116 -20.30 -1.64 10.59
N LEU A 117 -20.23 -0.34 10.31
CA LEU A 117 -19.30 0.21 9.31
C LEU A 117 -17.84 -0.01 9.71
N THR A 118 -17.50 0.23 10.98
CA THR A 118 -16.14 0.03 11.51
C THR A 118 -15.71 -1.44 11.43
N ILE A 119 -16.61 -2.37 11.79
CA ILE A 119 -16.38 -3.81 11.67
C ILE A 119 -16.18 -4.20 10.20
N GLY A 120 -16.99 -3.67 9.28
CA GLY A 120 -16.83 -3.89 7.85
C GLY A 120 -15.47 -3.41 7.32
N MET A 121 -14.97 -2.29 7.84
CA MET A 121 -13.64 -1.77 7.47
C MET A 121 -12.49 -2.69 7.92
N TYR A 122 -12.70 -3.54 8.93
CA TYR A 122 -11.70 -4.55 9.34
C TYR A 122 -11.52 -5.69 8.33
N ALA A 123 -12.35 -5.78 7.30
CA ALA A 123 -12.10 -6.71 6.19
C ALA A 123 -10.73 -6.46 5.51
N ALA A 124 -10.28 -5.21 5.45
CA ALA A 124 -8.97 -4.84 4.87
C ALA A 124 -7.78 -5.40 5.68
N PRO A 125 -7.63 -5.13 7.00
CA PRO A 125 -6.57 -5.73 7.80
C PRO A 125 -6.66 -7.26 7.86
N LEU A 126 -7.86 -7.85 7.88
CA LEU A 126 -8.03 -9.30 7.81
C LEU A 126 -7.51 -9.88 6.49
N SER A 127 -7.79 -9.21 5.36
CA SER A 127 -7.23 -9.58 4.06
C SER A 127 -5.70 -9.48 4.05
N ALA A 128 -5.13 -8.47 4.71
CA ALA A 128 -3.68 -8.33 4.82
C ALA A 128 -3.05 -9.48 5.63
N MET A 129 -3.65 -9.88 6.75
CA MET A 129 -3.22 -11.05 7.53
C MET A 129 -3.23 -12.33 6.69
N ARG A 130 -4.31 -12.55 5.92
CA ARG A 130 -4.42 -13.71 5.01
C ARG A 130 -3.30 -13.72 3.97
N THR A 131 -2.94 -12.55 3.43
CA THR A 131 -1.83 -12.41 2.48
C THR A 131 -0.49 -12.74 3.13
N VAL A 132 -0.22 -12.26 4.35
CA VAL A 132 1.03 -12.58 5.08
C VAL A 132 1.15 -14.08 5.31
N MET A 133 0.06 -14.75 5.72
CA MET A 133 0.06 -16.20 5.93
C MET A 133 0.32 -16.99 4.64
N LYS A 134 -0.29 -16.57 3.52
CA LYS A 134 -0.10 -17.22 2.21
C LYS A 134 1.30 -17.01 1.65
N MET A 135 1.81 -15.79 1.75
CA MET A 135 3.11 -15.40 1.18
C MET A 135 4.28 -15.72 2.11
N LYS A 136 4.01 -16.17 3.35
CA LYS A 136 4.98 -16.38 4.43
C LYS A 136 5.95 -15.19 4.62
N SER A 137 5.50 -13.98 4.31
CA SER A 137 6.35 -12.78 4.30
C SER A 137 5.58 -11.57 4.85
N VAL A 138 6.24 -10.81 5.71
CA VAL A 138 5.71 -9.58 6.34
C VAL A 138 5.86 -8.33 5.46
N LYS A 139 6.34 -8.45 4.22
CA LYS A 139 6.61 -7.32 3.31
C LYS A 139 5.39 -6.41 3.09
N TYR A 140 4.18 -6.94 3.23
CA TYR A 140 2.92 -6.22 3.03
C TYR A 140 2.25 -5.74 4.34
N MET A 141 2.88 -5.97 5.51
CA MET A 141 2.36 -5.56 6.81
C MET A 141 3.48 -4.86 7.61
N PRO A 142 3.64 -3.54 7.47
CA PRO A 142 4.65 -2.81 8.24
C PRO A 142 4.27 -2.81 9.72
N PHE A 143 5.24 -3.14 10.56
CA PHE A 143 5.09 -3.26 12.02
C PHE A 143 4.36 -2.08 12.66
N PHE A 144 4.77 -0.86 12.33
CA PHE A 144 4.22 0.35 12.93
C PHE A 144 2.73 0.53 12.65
N LEU A 145 2.25 0.17 11.45
CA LEU A 145 0.81 0.26 11.15
C LEU A 145 0.00 -0.69 12.04
N SER A 146 0.47 -1.93 12.22
CA SER A 146 -0.19 -2.89 13.11
C SER A 146 -0.12 -2.47 14.57
N PHE A 147 1.02 -1.93 15.01
CA PHE A 147 1.21 -1.44 16.38
C PHE A 147 0.31 -0.24 16.71
N PHE A 148 0.24 0.76 15.83
CA PHE A 148 -0.66 1.90 16.02
C PHE A 148 -2.13 1.49 15.94
N GLN A 149 -2.47 0.52 15.09
CA GLN A 149 -3.83 -0.04 15.04
C GLN A 149 -4.20 -0.74 16.36
N PHE A 150 -3.28 -1.51 16.93
CA PHE A 150 -3.43 -2.14 18.24
C PHE A 150 -3.64 -1.10 19.35
N LEU A 151 -2.78 -0.09 19.44
CA LEU A 151 -2.91 0.97 20.44
C LEU A 151 -4.21 1.76 20.28
N ASN A 152 -4.58 2.11 19.05
CA ASN A 152 -5.84 2.77 18.77
C ASN A 152 -7.02 1.93 19.24
N GLY A 153 -7.04 0.63 18.91
CA GLY A 153 -8.06 -0.30 19.39
C GLY A 153 -8.09 -0.39 20.92
N ALA A 154 -6.94 -0.45 21.57
CA ALA A 154 -6.82 -0.53 23.03
C ALA A 154 -7.38 0.71 23.73
N VAL A 155 -6.94 1.90 23.28
CA VAL A 155 -7.35 3.20 23.85
C VAL A 155 -8.87 3.39 23.70
N TRP A 156 -9.41 3.12 22.52
CA TRP A 156 -10.85 3.26 22.28
C TRP A 156 -11.69 2.20 22.99
N SER A 157 -11.17 0.98 23.14
CA SER A 157 -11.84 -0.06 23.94
C SER A 157 -11.86 0.32 25.42
N ALA A 158 -10.76 0.84 25.96
CA ALA A 158 -10.69 1.32 27.33
C ALA A 158 -11.63 2.51 27.55
N TYR A 159 -11.61 3.51 26.63
CA TYR A 159 -12.53 4.64 26.66
C TYR A 159 -14.00 4.19 26.63
N ALA A 160 -14.34 3.21 25.79
CA ALA A 160 -15.69 2.66 25.71
C ALA A 160 -16.12 1.96 27.01
N VAL A 161 -15.23 1.25 27.70
CA VAL A 161 -15.52 0.64 29.01
C VAL A 161 -15.77 1.71 30.07
N LEU A 162 -14.94 2.77 30.11
CA LEU A 162 -15.10 3.89 31.06
C LEU A 162 -16.42 4.63 30.84
N GLU A 163 -16.77 4.86 29.58
CA GLU A 163 -18.00 5.55 29.17
C GLU A 163 -19.22 4.64 29.09
N LYS A 164 -19.09 3.35 29.44
CA LYS A 164 -20.13 2.30 29.32
C LYS A 164 -20.80 2.29 27.94
N ASP A 165 -20.02 2.48 26.89
CA ASP A 165 -20.45 2.58 25.51
C ASP A 165 -20.26 1.25 24.77
N TYR A 166 -21.32 0.44 24.75
CA TYR A 166 -21.26 -0.89 24.12
C TYR A 166 -21.01 -0.84 22.62
N TYR A 167 -21.55 0.14 21.89
CA TYR A 167 -21.40 0.22 20.44
C TYR A 167 -19.94 0.49 20.05
N MET A 168 -19.31 1.43 20.74
CA MET A 168 -17.90 1.72 20.58
C MET A 168 -17.00 0.59 21.07
N GLY A 169 -17.36 -0.04 22.19
CA GLY A 169 -16.61 -1.13 22.80
C GLY A 169 -16.54 -2.36 21.91
N VAL A 170 -17.67 -2.78 21.32
CA VAL A 170 -17.71 -3.95 20.44
C VAL A 170 -16.86 -3.72 19.19
N ALA A 171 -17.02 -2.57 18.53
CA ALA A 171 -16.26 -2.27 17.32
C ALA A 171 -14.75 -2.18 17.60
N ASN A 172 -14.35 -1.36 18.58
CA ASN A 172 -12.92 -1.17 18.87
C ASN A 172 -12.27 -2.38 19.52
N GLY A 173 -13.03 -3.18 20.28
CA GLY A 173 -12.57 -4.44 20.85
C GLY A 173 -12.19 -5.45 19.76
N ILE A 174 -13.01 -5.58 18.71
CA ILE A 174 -12.65 -6.39 17.53
C ILE A 174 -11.38 -5.83 16.87
N GLY A 175 -11.28 -4.52 16.72
CA GLY A 175 -10.08 -3.86 16.19
C GLY A 175 -8.82 -4.13 17.01
N PHE A 176 -8.94 -4.14 18.34
CA PHE A 176 -7.86 -4.46 19.27
C PHE A 176 -7.40 -5.91 19.13
N LEU A 177 -8.34 -6.86 19.06
CA LEU A 177 -8.03 -8.28 18.83
C LEU A 177 -7.34 -8.51 17.49
N LEU A 178 -7.82 -7.86 16.42
CA LEU A 178 -7.20 -7.93 15.11
C LEU A 178 -5.80 -7.30 15.11
N GLY A 179 -5.62 -6.14 15.73
CA GLY A 179 -4.30 -5.50 15.88
C GLY A 179 -3.31 -6.39 16.64
N SER A 180 -3.77 -7.05 17.71
CA SER A 180 -3.00 -8.02 18.47
C SER A 180 -2.58 -9.20 17.58
N ALA A 181 -3.50 -9.76 16.82
CA ALA A 181 -3.24 -10.86 15.91
C ALA A 181 -2.26 -10.46 14.77
N GLN A 182 -2.37 -9.23 14.26
CA GLN A 182 -1.41 -8.68 13.29
C GLN A 182 0.00 -8.58 13.88
N LEU A 183 0.14 -8.16 15.13
CA LEU A 183 1.44 -8.06 15.82
C LEU A 183 2.06 -9.44 16.07
N ILE A 184 1.25 -10.41 16.49
CA ILE A 184 1.67 -11.81 16.70
C ILE A 184 2.15 -12.42 15.37
N LEU A 185 1.36 -12.27 14.29
CA LEU A 185 1.75 -12.75 12.96
C LEU A 185 3.05 -12.10 12.49
N TYR A 186 3.22 -10.79 12.72
CA TYR A 186 4.45 -10.10 12.37
C TYR A 186 5.66 -10.73 13.08
N MET A 187 5.57 -10.98 14.39
CA MET A 187 6.66 -11.59 15.16
C MET A 187 7.00 -13.00 14.64
N ILE A 188 6.00 -13.86 14.42
CA ILE A 188 6.22 -15.24 13.95
C ILE A 188 6.92 -15.27 12.58
N TYR A 189 6.44 -14.49 11.61
CA TYR A 189 6.97 -14.52 10.24
C TYR A 189 8.28 -13.74 10.06
N ARG A 190 8.54 -12.74 10.92
CA ARG A 190 9.85 -12.07 10.96
C ARG A 190 10.94 -13.03 11.44
N THR A 191 10.68 -13.78 12.51
CA THR A 191 11.65 -14.75 13.05
C THR A 191 11.90 -15.91 12.07
N LYS A 192 10.87 -16.39 11.36
CA LYS A 192 11.02 -17.44 10.34
C LYS A 192 11.74 -17.00 9.06
N ALA A 193 11.84 -15.71 8.79
CA ALA A 193 12.63 -15.19 7.67
C ALA A 193 14.11 -14.99 8.00
N MET A 194 14.51 -15.14 9.27
CA MET A 194 15.88 -15.00 9.77
C MET A 194 16.70 -16.30 10.09
N PRO A 195 16.30 -17.56 9.80
CA PRO A 195 17.15 -18.71 10.23
C PRO A 195 18.18 -19.29 9.24
N GLU A 196 18.42 -18.78 8.02
CA GLU A 196 19.38 -19.46 7.09
C GLU A 196 20.43 -18.58 6.40
N GLU A 197 20.34 -17.24 6.43
CA GLU A 197 21.27 -16.38 5.67
C GLU A 197 22.16 -15.49 6.54
N SER A 198 21.96 -15.50 7.87
CA SER A 198 22.64 -14.60 8.80
C SER A 198 23.73 -15.23 9.66
N GLU A 199 23.81 -16.57 9.76
CA GLU A 199 24.91 -17.22 10.47
C GLU A 199 26.22 -17.16 9.67
N GLU A 200 26.17 -17.31 8.33
CA GLU A 200 27.37 -17.19 7.49
C GLU A 200 27.89 -15.74 7.37
N ARG A 201 27.03 -14.72 7.48
CA ARG A 201 27.44 -13.30 7.34
C ARG A 201 28.01 -12.69 8.62
N MET A 202 27.68 -13.24 9.79
CA MET A 202 28.19 -12.71 11.06
C MET A 202 29.62 -13.18 11.35
N GLU A 203 30.08 -14.31 10.81
CA GLU A 203 31.47 -14.76 10.94
C GLU A 203 32.44 -13.99 10.03
N GLU A 204 32.00 -13.57 8.84
CA GLU A 204 32.84 -12.83 7.89
C GLU A 204 33.06 -11.35 8.30
N GLU A 205 32.03 -10.68 8.84
CA GLU A 205 32.16 -9.28 9.28
C GLU A 205 32.91 -9.13 10.63
N GLY A 206 32.91 -10.15 11.48
CA GLY A 206 33.65 -10.15 12.75
C GLY A 206 35.16 -10.27 12.60
N SER A 207 35.64 -10.98 11.57
CA SER A 207 37.08 -11.17 11.33
C SER A 207 37.72 -10.06 10.49
N ALA A 208 36.94 -9.37 9.64
CA ALA A 208 37.47 -8.35 8.74
C ALA A 208 37.80 -7.01 9.44
N HIS A 209 37.33 -6.79 10.67
CA HIS A 209 37.45 -5.49 11.35
C HIS A 209 38.58 -5.42 12.41
N LEU A 210 39.35 -6.49 12.62
CA LEU A 210 40.37 -6.57 13.68
C LEU A 210 41.84 -6.41 13.21
N PHE A 211 42.12 -6.23 11.91
CA PHE A 211 43.51 -6.11 11.46
C PHE A 211 43.69 -5.15 10.28
N LYS A 212 43.65 -3.84 10.53
CA LYS A 212 44.41 -2.84 9.75
C LYS A 212 44.33 -1.44 10.38
N GLY A 213 45.36 -1.12 11.14
CA GLY A 213 45.76 0.26 11.39
C GLY A 213 47.28 0.33 11.39
N PRO A 214 47.94 0.84 10.33
CA PRO A 214 49.33 1.22 10.42
C PRO A 214 49.47 2.60 11.06
N ILE A 215 50.45 2.68 11.94
CA ILE A 215 50.92 3.82 12.71
C ILE A 215 51.59 4.86 11.78
N GLN A 216 51.53 6.11 12.23
CA GLN A 216 51.92 7.41 11.65
C GLN A 216 53.24 7.51 10.87
N MET A 217 53.30 8.49 9.96
CA MET A 217 54.43 9.43 9.88
C MET A 217 54.00 10.75 9.21
N GLN A 218 54.17 11.86 9.94
CA GLN A 218 54.02 13.23 9.46
C GLN A 218 55.43 13.78 9.22
N GLY A 219 55.67 14.25 7.99
CA GLY A 219 56.97 14.71 7.52
C GLY A 219 57.44 16.01 8.18
N PHE A 220 58.75 16.08 8.40
CA PHE A 220 59.51 17.28 8.72
C PHE A 220 60.58 17.43 7.63
N ASP A 221 60.71 18.63 7.08
CA ASP A 221 61.65 19.01 6.03
C ASP A 221 63.10 19.00 6.52
N GLU A 222 64.06 18.63 5.65
CA GLU A 222 65.40 19.23 5.59
C GLU A 222 66.14 18.84 4.30
N ASP A 223 66.85 19.83 3.75
CA ASP A 223 67.64 19.85 2.51
C ASP A 223 68.90 18.95 2.57
N ASP A 224 69.33 18.42 1.41
CA ASP A 224 70.70 18.60 0.84
C ASP A 224 71.10 17.56 -0.24
N GLN A 225 71.72 18.10 -1.30
CA GLN A 225 72.82 17.60 -2.16
C GLN A 225 72.84 16.22 -2.86
N GLU A 226 72.91 16.31 -4.19
CA GLU A 226 74.03 15.88 -5.05
C GLU A 226 74.24 14.40 -5.50
N THR A 227 74.14 14.22 -6.83
CA THR A 227 74.88 13.32 -7.76
C THR A 227 74.64 11.80 -7.91
N ASN A 228 74.60 11.45 -9.20
CA ASN A 228 75.24 10.33 -9.91
C ASN A 228 74.64 8.90 -9.95
N LEU A 229 74.52 8.48 -11.23
CA LEU A 229 74.81 7.16 -11.83
C LEU A 229 73.82 6.00 -11.73
N LYS A 230 73.39 5.61 -12.93
CA LYS A 230 73.27 4.25 -13.49
C LYS A 230 72.55 3.22 -12.62
N ASN A 231 71.42 2.71 -13.15
CA ASN A 231 71.48 1.37 -13.72
C ASN A 231 70.43 1.14 -14.80
N ARG A 232 70.92 0.49 -15.85
CA ARG A 232 70.27 0.12 -17.10
C ARG A 232 70.07 -1.39 -17.03
N SER A 233 68.84 -1.90 -17.17
CA SER A 233 68.65 -3.24 -17.72
C SER A 233 67.43 -3.26 -18.64
N LEU A 234 67.71 -3.60 -19.88
CA LEU A 234 66.77 -3.93 -20.93
C LEU A 234 66.41 -5.40 -20.80
N ASN A 235 65.15 -5.78 -21.06
CA ASN A 235 64.96 -6.91 -21.95
C ASN A 235 63.66 -6.83 -22.78
N LYS A 236 63.85 -7.08 -24.07
CA LYS A 236 62.86 -7.39 -25.13
C LYS A 236 61.99 -8.60 -24.72
N GLY A 237 60.79 -8.83 -25.24
CA GLY A 237 60.06 -8.29 -26.37
C GLY A 237 58.93 -9.27 -26.76
N ASN A 238 58.10 -8.84 -27.72
CA ASN A 238 57.23 -9.63 -28.62
C ASN A 238 56.09 -10.43 -27.94
N SER A 239 54.81 -10.39 -28.30
CA SER A 239 54.15 -10.12 -29.59
C SER A 239 52.63 -10.00 -29.32
N LEU A 240 51.93 -9.11 -30.02
CA LEU A 240 50.51 -9.29 -30.39
C LEU A 240 50.50 -9.93 -31.81
N PRO A 241 49.38 -10.44 -32.41
CA PRO A 241 47.97 -10.21 -32.05
C PRO A 241 46.93 -11.35 -32.39
N LYS A 242 45.65 -11.01 -32.17
CA LYS A 242 44.43 -11.30 -33.00
C LYS A 242 43.42 -12.40 -32.54
N PRO A 243 42.12 -12.25 -32.95
CA PRO A 243 40.94 -12.42 -32.12
C PRO A 243 40.03 -13.58 -32.58
N SER A 244 38.98 -13.90 -31.82
CA SER A 244 37.93 -14.82 -32.25
C SER A 244 36.76 -14.10 -32.93
N VAL A 245 36.43 -14.64 -34.10
CA VAL A 245 35.55 -14.12 -35.15
C VAL A 245 34.08 -14.51 -34.92
N VAL A 246 33.20 -13.50 -35.07
CA VAL A 246 31.90 -13.42 -35.78
C VAL A 246 31.23 -14.72 -36.28
N ARG A 247 29.92 -14.91 -36.00
CA ARG A 247 28.96 -15.26 -37.07
C ARG A 247 27.50 -14.87 -36.78
N GLN A 248 26.93 -14.21 -37.77
CA GLN A 248 25.57 -13.71 -37.94
C GLN A 248 24.93 -14.52 -39.09
N TYR A 249 23.70 -15.03 -38.94
CA TYR A 249 22.71 -15.33 -40.00
C TYR A 249 21.38 -15.73 -39.32
N SER A 250 20.34 -14.88 -39.35
CA SER A 250 19.25 -14.80 -40.34
C SER A 250 18.19 -15.90 -40.20
N GLN A 251 16.95 -15.51 -39.89
CA GLN A 251 15.75 -15.90 -40.65
C GLN A 251 14.50 -15.11 -40.22
N ASN A 252 13.95 -14.40 -41.20
CA ASN A 252 12.56 -14.02 -41.47
C ASN A 252 11.48 -14.38 -40.42
N ILE A 253 10.56 -13.43 -40.16
CA ILE A 253 9.13 -13.54 -40.55
C ILE A 253 8.45 -12.20 -40.24
N VAL A 254 8.07 -11.50 -41.31
CA VAL A 254 6.98 -10.53 -41.31
C VAL A 254 5.69 -11.35 -41.28
N LYS A 255 4.78 -11.08 -40.32
CA LYS A 255 3.39 -11.56 -40.37
C LYS A 255 2.45 -10.37 -40.24
N THR A 256 2.20 -9.75 -41.38
CA THR A 256 0.90 -9.17 -41.73
C THR A 256 -0.10 -10.32 -41.84
N LEU A 257 -1.20 -10.28 -41.09
CA LEU A 257 -2.34 -11.17 -41.31
C LEU A 257 -3.45 -10.39 -42.01
N SER A 258 -3.46 -10.56 -43.33
CA SER A 258 -4.63 -10.52 -44.18
C SER A 258 -5.66 -11.55 -43.71
N LEU A 259 -6.92 -11.11 -43.63
CA LEU A 259 -8.07 -11.98 -43.43
C LEU A 259 -8.21 -12.96 -44.61
N SER A 260 -8.36 -14.25 -44.29
CA SER A 260 -8.65 -15.33 -45.23
C SER A 260 -10.18 -15.52 -45.34
N PRO A 261 -10.73 -15.92 -46.51
CA PRO A 261 -12.19 -16.00 -46.75
C PRO A 261 -12.99 -16.90 -45.79
N TYR A 262 -12.32 -17.74 -45.00
CA TYR A 262 -12.97 -18.65 -44.05
C TYR A 262 -13.48 -17.96 -42.76
N GLU A 263 -12.94 -16.80 -42.38
CA GLU A 263 -13.43 -16.06 -41.20
C GLU A 263 -14.68 -15.22 -41.50
N LEU A 264 -15.00 -14.99 -42.78
CA LEU A 264 -16.20 -14.27 -43.22
C LEU A 264 -17.45 -15.14 -43.14
N GLN A 265 -17.32 -16.46 -43.23
CA GLN A 265 -18.43 -17.42 -43.14
C GLN A 265 -18.86 -17.71 -41.70
N LYS A 266 -17.99 -17.40 -40.72
CA LYS A 266 -18.31 -17.56 -39.29
C LYS A 266 -19.09 -16.38 -38.72
N VAL A 267 -19.02 -15.21 -39.37
CA VAL A 267 -19.84 -14.03 -39.02
C VAL A 267 -21.24 -14.14 -39.63
N THR A 268 -21.38 -14.69 -40.84
CA THR A 268 -22.70 -14.91 -41.48
C THR A 268 -23.45 -16.14 -40.95
N GLY A 269 -22.80 -17.03 -40.20
CA GLY A 269 -23.40 -18.27 -39.69
C GLY A 269 -24.24 -18.09 -38.41
N ASN A 270 -23.98 -17.05 -37.61
CA ASN A 270 -24.72 -16.83 -36.35
C ASN A 270 -25.97 -15.97 -36.53
N ASP A 271 -26.06 -15.19 -37.61
CA ASP A 271 -27.22 -14.32 -37.88
C ASP A 271 -28.40 -15.07 -38.55
N VAL A 272 -28.21 -16.34 -38.93
CA VAL A 272 -29.27 -17.18 -39.54
C VAL A 272 -30.01 -18.04 -38.50
N GLU A 273 -29.44 -18.22 -37.31
CA GLU A 273 -30.03 -19.05 -36.26
C GLU A 273 -30.95 -18.28 -35.29
N GLU A 274 -30.89 -16.93 -35.27
CA GLU A 274 -31.86 -16.09 -34.54
C GLU A 274 -33.15 -15.82 -35.32
N GLY A 275 -33.20 -16.06 -36.63
CA GLY A 275 -34.38 -15.79 -37.47
C GLY A 275 -35.42 -16.92 -37.55
N LEU A 276 -35.16 -18.09 -36.95
CA LEU A 276 -36.04 -19.28 -37.04
C LEU A 276 -36.74 -19.65 -35.72
N MET A 277 -36.56 -18.85 -34.67
CA MET A 277 -37.22 -19.03 -33.36
C MET A 277 -38.31 -17.99 -33.07
N GLU A 278 -38.72 -17.18 -34.05
CA GLU A 278 -39.81 -16.19 -33.91
C GLU A 278 -41.06 -16.50 -34.77
N SER A 279 -41.18 -17.72 -35.29
CA SER A 279 -42.40 -18.18 -35.97
C SER A 279 -42.85 -19.55 -35.47
N ARG A 280 -43.41 -19.61 -34.25
CA ARG A 280 -44.35 -20.64 -33.80
C ARG A 280 -45.12 -20.19 -32.57
#